data_AF-G7IST8-F1
#
_entry.id   AF-G7IST8-F1
#
_cell.length_a   1.000
_cell.length_b   1.000
_cell.length_c   1.000
_cell.angle_alpha   90.00
_cell.angle_beta   90.00
_cell.angle_gamma   90.00
#
_symmetry.space_group_name_H-M   'P 1'
#
loop_
_entity.id
_entity.type
_entity.pdbx_description
1 polymer ?
#
loop_
_entity_poly.entity_id
_entity_poly.type
_entity_poly.pdbx_seq_one_letter_code
_entity_poly.pdbx_strand_id
1 'polypeptide(L)' 'MVYYMKISKAEFKCPNCFPIFLGKLLCKMLDSNPNPRISVDKIKQIFFFFLYKY' A
#
# COMPACT_ATOMS: atom_id res chain seq x y z
N MET A 1 -6.93 -20.64 9.65
CA MET A 1 -6.60 -19.69 10.74
C MET A 1 -5.43 -18.77 10.42
N VAL A 2 -4.25 -19.29 10.04
CA VAL A 2 -3.03 -18.47 9.85
C VAL A 2 -3.20 -17.31 8.86
N TYR A 3 -3.92 -17.50 7.75
CA TYR A 3 -4.14 -16.44 6.76
C TYR A 3 -4.95 -15.26 7.29
N TYR A 4 -6.02 -15.52 8.05
CA TYR A 4 -6.83 -14.45 8.64
C TYR A 4 -6.06 -13.64 9.68
N MET A 5 -5.13 -14.27 10.43
CA MET A 5 -4.24 -13.56 11.35
C MET A 5 -3.26 -12.64 10.61
N LYS A 6 -2.74 -13.06 9.46
CA LYS A 6 -1.88 -12.21 8.63
C LYS A 6 -2.65 -11.03 8.05
N ILE A 7 -3.88 -11.27 7.57
CA ILE A 7 -4.76 -10.21 7.04
C ILE A 7 -5.10 -9.18 8.13
N SER A 8 -5.48 -9.63 9.33
CA SER A 8 -5.86 -8.71 10.41
C SER A 8 -4.70 -7.82 10.90
N LYS A 9 -3.47 -8.29 10.75
CA LYS A 9 -2.26 -7.54 11.11
C LYS A 9 -1.58 -6.84 9.93
N ALA A 10 -2.13 -6.97 8.71
CA ALA A 10 -1.48 -6.53 7.49
C ALA A 10 -0.02 -7.06 7.36
N GLU A 11 0.20 -8.32 7.77
CA GLU A 11 1.52 -8.95 7.70
C GLU A 11 1.80 -9.43 6.27
N PHE A 12 2.64 -8.69 5.55
CA PHE A 12 3.14 -9.05 4.23
C PHE A 12 4.60 -8.65 4.06
N LYS A 13 5.25 -9.20 3.03
CA LYS A 13 6.62 -8.83 2.64
C LYS A 13 6.65 -8.58 1.14
N CYS A 14 7.17 -7.42 0.74
CA CYS A 14 7.46 -7.15 -0.66
C CYS A 14 8.73 -7.89 -1.10
N PRO A 15 8.79 -8.42 -2.34
CA PRO A 15 10.01 -8.96 -2.92
C PRO A 15 11.14 -7.91 -2.96
N ASN A 16 12.40 -8.34 -2.97
CA ASN A 16 13.55 -7.41 -3.00
C ASN A 16 13.60 -6.58 -4.29
N CYS A 17 13.07 -7.10 -5.40
CA CYS A 17 12.98 -6.37 -6.68
C CYS A 17 11.79 -5.38 -6.72
N PHE A 18 11.00 -5.28 -5.65
CA PHE A 18 9.84 -4.40 -5.62
C PHE A 18 10.27 -2.95 -5.36
N PRO A 19 9.83 -1.97 -6.17
CA PRO A 19 10.21 -0.57 -5.97
C PRO A 19 9.83 -0.08 -4.57
N ILE A 20 10.79 0.51 -3.87
CA ILE A 20 10.64 0.96 -2.47
C ILE A 20 9.44 1.91 -2.32
N PHE A 21 9.25 2.82 -3.28
CA PHE A 21 8.13 3.77 -3.28
C PHE A 21 6.77 3.06 -3.36
N LEU A 22 6.63 2.09 -4.27
CA LEU A 22 5.41 1.29 -4.38
C LEU A 22 5.19 0.45 -3.13
N GLY A 23 6.26 -0.05 -2.49
CA GLY A 23 6.17 -0.75 -1.20
C GLY A 23 5.59 0.14 -0.10
N LYS A 24 6.05 1.39 -0.01
CA LYS A 24 5.49 2.38 0.93
C LYS A 24 4.02 2.70 0.62
N LEU A 25 3.64 2.76 -0.65
CA LEU A 25 2.25 2.95 -1.05
C LEU A 25 1.38 1.76 -0.64
N LEU A 26 1.85 0.53 -0.86
CA LEU A 26 1.16 -0.69 -0.43
C LEU A 26 0.93 -0.72 1.08
N CYS A 27 1.92 -0.33 1.90
CA CYS A 27 1.73 -0.25 3.35
C CYS A 27 0.57 0.67 3.74
N LYS A 28 0.37 1.79 3.02
CA LYS A 28 -0.75 2.72 3.27
C LYS A 28 -2.08 2.21 2.75
N MET A 29 -2.06 1.45 1.64
CA MET A 29 -3.26 0.83 1.04
C MET A 29 -3.78 -0.34 1.88
N LEU A 30 -2.87 -1.13 2.43
CA LEU A 30 -3.17 -2.35 3.18
C LEU A 30 -3.17 -2.13 4.70
N ASP A 31 -3.32 -0.88 5.16
CA ASP A 31 -3.40 -0.58 6.59
C ASP A 31 -4.59 -1.33 7.22
N SER A 32 -4.32 -2.08 8.29
CA SER A 32 -5.35 -2.88 8.98
C SER A 32 -6.39 -1.99 9.66
N ASN A 33 -6.03 -0.76 10.04
CA ASN A 33 -6.96 0.24 10.55
C ASN A 33 -7.57 1.04 9.37
N PRO A 34 -8.91 1.06 9.24
CA PRO A 34 -9.56 1.77 8.13
C PRO A 34 -9.41 3.29 8.22
N ASN A 35 -9.23 3.87 9.42
CA ASN A 35 -9.15 5.32 9.60
C ASN A 35 -7.88 5.96 8.99
N PRO A 36 -6.66 5.41 9.21
CA PRO A 36 -5.45 5.88 8.55
C PRO A 36 -5.26 5.33 7.13
N ARG A 37 -6.10 4.39 6.67
CA ARG A 37 -5.98 3.79 5.34
C ARG A 37 -6.12 4.87 4.26
N ILE A 38 -5.20 4.84 3.29
CA ILE A 38 -5.19 5.83 2.21
C ILE A 38 -6.46 5.77 1.35
N SER A 39 -7.03 6.93 1.05
CA SER A 39 -8.20 7.05 0.18
C SER A 39 -7.87 6.84 -1.29
N VAL A 40 -8.88 6.44 -2.06
CA VAL A 40 -8.75 6.23 -3.52
C VAL A 40 -8.31 7.51 -4.24
N ASP A 41 -8.81 8.67 -3.83
CA ASP A 41 -8.45 9.97 -4.42
C ASP A 41 -6.95 10.27 -4.26
N LYS A 42 -6.39 9.97 -3.08
CA LYS A 42 -4.97 10.18 -2.80
C LYS A 42 -4.10 9.20 -3.57
N ILE A 43 -4.53 7.96 -3.76
CA ILE A 43 -3.86 6.98 -4.62
C ILE A 43 -3.83 7.51 -6.07
N LYS A 44 -4.96 7.95 -6.61
CA LYS A 44 -5.05 8.52 -7.97
C LYS A 44 -4.12 9.71 -8.14
N GLN A 45 -4.07 10.61 -7.15
CA GLN A 45 -3.17 11.76 -7.16
C GLN A 45 -1.69 11.34 -7.24
N ILE A 46 -1.28 10.31 -6.49
CA ILE A 46 0.08 9.77 -6.53
C ILE A 46 0.40 9.16 -7.91
N PHE A 47 -0.52 8.36 -8.47
CA PHE A 47 -0.35 7.77 -9.79
C PHE A 47 -0.29 8.82 -10.90
N PHE A 48 -1.18 9.81 -10.86
CA PHE A 48 -1.15 10.95 -11.78
C PHE A 48 0.21 11.66 -11.68
N PHE A 49 0.64 12.02 -10.47
CA PHE A 49 1.94 12.65 -10.27
C PHE A 49 3.10 11.82 -10.84
N PHE A 50 3.04 10.49 -10.76
CA PHE A 50 4.06 9.62 -11.33
C PHE A 50 4.05 9.61 -12.85
N LEU A 51 2.87 9.54 -13.49
CA LEU A 51 2.72 9.44 -14.94
C LEU A 51 3.06 10.73 -15.69
N TYR A 52 2.91 11.89 -15.06
CA TYR A 52 3.10 13.19 -15.73
C TYR A 52 4.40 13.91 -15.32
N LYS A 53 5.23 13.30 -14.46
CA LYS A 53 6.49 13.89 -13.99
C LYS A 53 7.75 13.16 -14.49
N TYR A 54 7.57 12.05 -15.21
CA TYR A 54 8.56 11.33 -15.99
C TYR A 54 8.04 11.17 -17.42
#